data_AF-A0AAN4L7Q1-F1
#
_entry.id   AF-A0AAN4L7Q1-F1
#
_cell.length_a   1.000
_cell.length_b   1.000
_cell.length_c   1.000
_cell.angle_alpha   90.00
_cell.angle_beta   90.00
_cell.angle_gamma   90.00
#
_symmetry.space_group_name_H-M   'P 1'
#
loop_
_entity.id
_entity.type
_entity.pdbx_description
1 polymer ?
#
loop_
_entity_poly.entity_id
_entity_poly.type
_entity_poly.pdbx_seq_one_letter_code
_entity_poly.pdbx_strand_id
1 'polypeptide(L)'
;MALKIPKSNFRFIENDFSDIIMEIRDGAQGLPSSARTIRKTIVFNDLSKMYCVEEIDRNGGFIELYWYDWYDDQKELIMKFHAHYHPDETPANITMYDPFHIHTVNERRLNNEKFQELYTILEFIRLRNISIKL
;
A
#
# COMPACT_ATOMS: atom_id res chain seq x y z
N MET A 1 0.79 15.50 -9.14
CA MET A 1 -0.18 15.15 -10.20
C MET A 1 -0.95 13.93 -9.72
N ALA A 2 -2.28 13.88 -9.85
CA ALA A 2 -3.05 12.71 -9.41
C ALA A 2 -2.72 11.48 -10.27
N LEU A 3 -2.58 10.31 -9.65
CA LEU A 3 -2.27 9.03 -10.30
C LEU A 3 -3.44 8.50 -11.16
N LYS A 4 -4.59 9.19 -11.13
CA LYS A 4 -5.88 8.75 -11.72
C LYS A 4 -6.42 7.43 -11.15
N ILE A 5 -5.90 7.00 -10.00
CA ILE A 5 -6.39 5.86 -9.24
C ILE A 5 -7.41 6.36 -8.22
N PRO A 6 -8.64 5.81 -8.18
CA PRO A 6 -9.62 6.17 -7.16
C PRO A 6 -9.09 5.85 -5.75
N LYS A 7 -9.44 6.67 -4.76
CA LYS A 7 -9.12 6.36 -3.36
C LYS A 7 -9.70 5.00 -2.95
N SER A 8 -8.99 4.26 -2.09
CA SER A 8 -9.44 2.91 -1.73
C SER A 8 -10.76 2.93 -0.95
N ASN A 9 -11.60 1.93 -1.23
CA ASN A 9 -12.82 1.69 -0.47
C ASN A 9 -12.56 0.63 0.61
N PHE A 10 -12.10 1.06 1.78
CA PHE A 10 -11.73 0.16 2.88
C PHE A 10 -12.88 -0.70 3.39
N ARG A 11 -14.13 -0.22 3.32
CA ARG A 11 -15.31 -1.03 3.67
C ARG A 11 -15.53 -2.18 2.70
N PHE A 12 -15.32 -1.92 1.40
CA PHE A 12 -15.42 -2.96 0.38
C PHE A 12 -14.26 -3.96 0.51
N ILE A 13 -13.04 -3.46 0.72
CA ILE A 13 -11.85 -4.27 0.97
C ILE A 13 -12.03 -5.20 2.17
N GLU A 14 -12.54 -4.70 3.30
CA GLU A 14 -12.75 -5.52 4.50
C GLU A 14 -13.71 -6.69 4.25
N ASN A 15 -14.74 -6.48 3.42
CA ASN A 15 -15.69 -7.53 3.06
C ASN A 15 -15.09 -8.53 2.05
N ASP A 16 -14.45 -8.07 1.00
CA ASP A 16 -13.98 -8.93 -0.11
C ASP A 16 -12.76 -9.78 0.27
N PHE A 17 -11.95 -9.28 1.20
CA PHE A 17 -10.74 -9.93 1.69
C PHE A 17 -10.90 -10.46 3.13
N SER A 18 -12.13 -10.71 3.58
CA SER A 18 -12.41 -11.22 4.94
C SER A 18 -11.76 -12.58 5.24
N ASP A 19 -11.31 -13.30 4.21
CA ASP A 19 -10.57 -14.56 4.35
C ASP A 19 -9.10 -14.37 4.74
N ILE A 20 -8.52 -13.17 4.50
CA ILE A 20 -7.14 -12.84 4.87
C ILE A 20 -7.03 -11.68 5.86
N ILE A 21 -8.02 -10.78 5.93
CA ILE A 21 -8.06 -9.62 6.83
C ILE A 21 -8.79 -10.00 8.12
N MET A 22 -8.13 -9.74 9.25
CA MET A 22 -8.73 -9.87 10.58
C MET A 22 -9.51 -8.61 10.97
N GLU A 23 -8.95 -7.43 10.68
CA GLU A 23 -9.59 -6.12 10.92
C GLU A 23 -8.91 -4.99 10.14
N ILE A 24 -9.63 -3.89 9.92
CA ILE A 24 -9.07 -2.63 9.44
C ILE A 24 -9.23 -1.53 10.49
N ARG A 25 -8.11 -1.02 10.99
CA ARG A 25 -8.07 0.05 12.01
C ARG A 25 -7.90 1.42 11.36
N ASP A 26 -8.46 2.44 11.99
CA ASP A 26 -8.18 3.83 11.62
C ASP A 26 -6.79 4.26 12.08
N GLY A 27 -6.09 5.00 11.22
CA GLY A 27 -4.72 5.44 11.45
C GLY A 27 -3.66 4.44 10.97
N ALA A 28 -2.45 4.96 10.81
CA ALA A 28 -1.26 4.22 10.42
C ALA A 28 -0.08 4.79 11.19
N GLN A 29 0.75 3.92 11.77
CA GLN A 29 1.95 4.32 12.54
C GLN A 29 1.69 5.38 13.62
N GLY A 30 0.52 5.33 14.28
CA GLY A 30 0.14 6.26 15.35
C GLY A 30 -0.43 7.61 14.86
N LEU A 31 -0.58 7.81 13.55
CA LEU A 31 -1.17 9.02 12.98
C LEU A 31 -2.59 8.74 12.46
N PRO A 32 -3.59 9.59 12.78
CA PRO A 32 -4.96 9.44 12.29
C PRO A 32 -5.12 9.89 10.83
N SER A 33 -6.27 9.56 10.23
CA SER A 33 -6.67 10.15 8.95
C SER A 33 -6.90 11.66 9.08
N SER A 34 -6.76 12.39 7.96
CA SER A 34 -7.01 13.83 7.84
C SER A 34 -7.98 14.10 6.67
N ALA A 35 -8.32 15.38 6.43
CA ALA A 35 -9.19 15.76 5.31
C ALA A 35 -8.64 15.36 3.93
N ARG A 36 -7.31 15.29 3.78
CA ARG A 36 -6.65 14.94 2.51
C ARG A 36 -5.76 13.70 2.60
N THR A 37 -5.65 13.08 3.77
CA THR A 37 -4.84 11.88 3.94
C THR A 37 -5.68 10.77 4.55
N ILE A 38 -5.78 9.63 3.87
CA ILE A 38 -6.37 8.43 4.44
C ILE A 38 -5.25 7.61 5.07
N ARG A 39 -5.41 7.24 6.35
CA ARG A 39 -4.49 6.35 7.05
C ARG A 39 -5.27 5.17 7.62
N LYS A 40 -4.86 3.96 7.25
CA LYS A 40 -5.46 2.71 7.72
C LYS A 40 -4.39 1.70 8.06
N THR A 41 -4.67 0.84 9.03
CA THR A 41 -3.85 -0.33 9.32
C THR A 41 -4.68 -1.56 9.07
N ILE A 42 -4.33 -2.34 8.04
CA ILE A 42 -4.91 -3.65 7.80
C ILE A 42 -4.14 -4.65 8.65
N VAL A 43 -4.84 -5.39 9.51
CA VAL A 43 -4.26 -6.51 10.26
C VAL A 43 -4.73 -7.80 9.61
N PHE A 44 -3.81 -8.63 9.17
CA PHE A 44 -4.10 -9.90 8.53
C PHE A 44 -4.26 -11.02 9.57
N ASN A 45 -4.83 -12.15 9.16
CA ASN A 45 -5.07 -13.33 10.00
C ASN A 45 -3.79 -13.97 10.56
N ASP A 46 -2.63 -13.72 9.94
CA ASP A 46 -1.31 -14.13 10.42
C ASP A 46 -0.64 -13.07 11.31
N LEU A 47 -1.39 -12.04 11.73
CA LEU A 47 -0.93 -10.90 12.54
C LEU A 47 0.08 -9.97 11.86
N SER A 48 0.45 -10.25 10.60
CA SER A 48 1.14 -9.30 9.74
C SER A 48 0.27 -8.06 9.53
N LYS A 49 0.91 -6.93 9.23
CA LYS A 49 0.23 -5.63 9.15
C LYS A 49 0.63 -4.90 7.89
N MET A 50 -0.37 -4.36 7.19
CA MET A 50 -0.15 -3.38 6.14
C MET A 50 -0.58 -2.00 6.63
N TYR A 51 0.38 -1.07 6.65
CA TYR A 51 0.13 0.33 6.92
C TYR A 51 -0.16 1.04 5.60
N CYS A 52 -1.38 1.55 5.46
CA CYS A 52 -1.82 2.25 4.27
C CYS A 52 -1.89 3.75 4.50
N VAL A 53 -1.21 4.51 3.64
CA VAL A 53 -1.28 5.96 3.59
C VAL A 53 -1.60 6.38 2.16
N GLU A 54 -2.70 7.10 1.95
CA GLU A 54 -3.07 7.69 0.66
C GLU A 54 -3.21 9.20 0.82
N GLU A 55 -2.49 9.99 0.03
CA GLU A 55 -2.77 11.42 -0.11
C GLU A 55 -3.75 11.61 -1.26
N ILE A 56 -4.84 12.33 -1.00
CA ILE A 56 -5.98 12.48 -1.90
C ILE A 56 -5.95 13.86 -2.55
N ASP A 57 -6.29 13.90 -3.84
CA ASP A 57 -6.40 15.12 -4.63
C ASP A 57 -7.38 16.12 -4.00
N ARG A 58 -7.27 17.38 -4.40
CA ARG A 58 -8.11 18.46 -3.84
C ARG A 58 -9.61 18.22 -4.06
N ASN A 59 -9.98 17.43 -5.06
CA ASN A 59 -11.37 17.09 -5.35
C ASN A 59 -11.88 15.89 -4.53
N GLY A 60 -11.01 15.18 -3.81
CA GLY A 60 -11.37 14.09 -2.90
C GLY A 60 -11.63 12.74 -3.59
N GLY A 61 -11.32 12.61 -4.89
CA GLY A 61 -11.68 11.46 -5.70
C GLY A 61 -10.52 10.51 -5.99
N PHE A 62 -9.31 11.06 -6.15
CA PHE A 62 -8.17 10.32 -6.66
C PHE A 62 -6.96 10.40 -5.75
N ILE A 63 -6.13 9.36 -5.78
CA ILE A 63 -4.87 9.31 -5.06
C ILE A 63 -3.83 10.15 -5.82
N GLU A 64 -3.14 11.05 -5.11
CA GLU A 64 -1.96 11.78 -5.57
C GLU A 64 -0.67 10.97 -5.36
N LEU A 65 -0.59 10.27 -4.23
CA LEU A 65 0.47 9.33 -3.91
C LEU A 65 0.01 8.37 -2.81
N TYR A 66 0.70 7.24 -2.69
CA TYR A 66 0.45 6.30 -1.59
C TYR A 66 1.72 5.59 -1.11
N TRP A 67 1.65 5.13 0.13
CA TRP A 67 2.59 4.21 0.75
C TRP A 67 1.82 3.06 1.40
N TYR A 68 2.03 1.84 0.90
CA TYR A 68 1.50 0.62 1.48
C TYR A 68 2.66 -0.26 1.95
N ASP A 69 2.92 -0.24 3.25
CA ASP A 69 4.07 -0.91 3.84
C ASP A 69 3.61 -2.16 4.59
N TRP A 70 4.06 -3.34 4.14
CA TRP A 70 3.68 -4.62 4.70
C TRP A 70 4.81 -5.21 5.54
N TYR A 71 4.48 -5.48 6.80
CA TYR A 71 5.38 -6.04 7.81
C TYR A 71 4.80 -7.32 8.38
N ASP A 72 5.65 -8.24 8.81
CA ASP A 72 5.24 -9.42 9.56
C ASP A 72 4.80 -9.08 11.01
N ASP A 73 4.48 -10.11 11.79
CA ASP A 73 4.04 -9.95 13.17
C ASP A 73 5.19 -9.58 14.12
N GLN A 74 6.45 -9.77 13.72
CA GLN A 74 7.65 -9.29 14.42
C GLN A 74 8.08 -7.88 14.02
N LYS A 75 7.37 -7.24 13.08
CA LYS A 75 7.66 -5.92 12.50
C LYS A 75 8.86 -5.91 11.55
N GLU A 76 9.26 -7.06 11.01
CA GLU A 76 10.21 -7.10 9.91
C GLU A 76 9.49 -6.77 8.60
N LEU A 77 10.19 -6.03 7.73
CA LEU A 77 9.63 -5.64 6.44
C LEU A 77 9.45 -6.88 5.56
N ILE A 78 8.26 -7.05 4.98
CA ILE A 78 8.01 -8.02 3.92
C ILE A 78 8.18 -7.33 2.56
N MET A 79 7.42 -6.25 2.33
CA MET A 79 7.40 -5.53 1.07
C MET A 79 6.77 -4.14 1.23
N LYS A 80 7.24 -3.16 0.47
CA LYS A 80 6.56 -1.86 0.33
C LYS A 80 6.05 -1.70 -1.09
N PHE A 81 4.82 -1.22 -1.24
CA PHE A 81 4.23 -0.83 -2.53
C PHE A 81 3.98 0.67 -2.49
N HIS A 82 4.72 1.43 -3.27
CA HIS A 82 4.67 2.89 -3.27
C HIS A 82 4.25 3.40 -4.64
N ALA A 83 3.54 4.53 -4.64
CA ALA A 83 3.36 5.33 -5.83
C ALA A 83 3.54 6.80 -5.50
N HIS A 84 4.62 7.40 -6.01
CA HIS A 84 4.84 8.84 -5.91
C HIS A 84 5.85 9.29 -6.95
N TYR A 85 5.85 10.59 -7.25
CA TYR A 85 6.93 11.22 -8.00
C TYR A 85 7.90 11.85 -7.01
N HIS A 86 9.19 11.60 -7.20
CA HIS A 86 10.23 12.29 -6.44
C HIS A 86 10.40 13.73 -6.96
N PRO A 87 10.90 14.66 -6.12
CA PRO A 87 11.21 16.01 -6.56
C PRO A 87 12.35 16.03 -7.59
N ASP A 88 12.40 17.12 -8.35
CA ASP A 88 13.53 17.43 -9.22
C ASP A 88 14.85 17.34 -8.44
N GLU A 89 15.94 16.97 -9.11
CA GLU A 89 17.28 16.66 -8.54
C GLU A 89 17.44 15.26 -7.93
N THR A 90 16.36 14.48 -7.78
CA THR A 90 16.49 13.07 -7.38
C THR A 90 17.24 12.27 -8.46
N PRO A 91 18.26 11.47 -8.10
CA PRO A 91 19.05 10.70 -9.07
C PRO A 91 18.21 9.87 -10.04
N ALA A 92 18.60 9.84 -11.32
CA ALA A 92 17.85 9.12 -12.37
C ALA A 92 17.71 7.61 -12.11
N ASN A 93 18.70 7.01 -11.43
CA ASN A 93 18.64 5.61 -11.01
C ASN A 93 17.62 5.34 -9.88
N ILE A 94 16.98 6.39 -9.35
CA ILE A 94 15.87 6.32 -8.40
C ILE A 94 14.56 6.65 -9.13
N THR A 95 14.51 7.77 -9.84
CA THR A 95 13.28 8.25 -10.50
C THR A 95 12.85 7.40 -11.68
N MET A 96 13.72 6.55 -12.22
CA MET A 96 13.35 5.58 -13.26
C MET A 96 12.27 4.57 -12.83
N TYR A 97 12.01 4.44 -11.52
CA TYR A 97 10.97 3.58 -10.96
C TYR A 97 9.67 4.35 -10.66
N ASP A 98 9.63 5.67 -10.88
CA ASP A 98 8.46 6.48 -10.59
C ASP A 98 7.33 6.26 -11.64
N PRO A 99 6.05 6.37 -11.24
CA PRO A 99 5.62 6.54 -9.87
C PRO A 99 5.56 5.21 -9.11
N PHE A 100 5.24 4.11 -9.80
CA PHE A 100 4.89 2.83 -9.19
C PHE A 100 6.10 1.93 -8.99
N HIS A 101 6.41 1.63 -7.73
CA HIS A 101 7.55 0.78 -7.42
C HIS A 101 7.36 -0.04 -6.14
N ILE A 102 8.12 -1.13 -6.08
CA ILE A 102 8.17 -2.04 -4.94
C ILE A 102 9.53 -1.94 -4.27
N HIS A 103 9.55 -1.91 -2.95
CA HIS A 103 10.76 -2.06 -2.15
C HIS A 103 10.77 -3.47 -1.55
N THR A 104 11.87 -4.19 -1.74
CA THR A 104 12.10 -5.48 -1.07
C THR A 104 12.82 -5.29 0.26
N VAL A 105 12.99 -6.37 1.03
CA VAL A 105 13.68 -6.38 2.33
C VAL A 105 15.09 -5.80 2.31
N ASN A 106 15.76 -5.81 1.14
CA ASN A 106 17.11 -5.25 0.96
C ASN A 106 17.09 -3.81 0.41
N GLU A 107 15.94 -3.13 0.51
CA GLU A 107 15.70 -1.78 -0.04
C GLU A 107 15.97 -1.69 -1.56
N ARG A 108 15.92 -2.82 -2.26
CA ARG A 108 16.00 -2.85 -3.73
C ARG A 108 14.66 -2.41 -4.30
N ARG A 109 14.71 -1.46 -5.24
CA ARG A 109 13.55 -1.01 -6.01
C ARG A 109 13.31 -1.87 -7.24
N LEU A 110 12.04 -2.14 -7.51
CA LEU A 110 11.55 -2.85 -8.69
C LEU A 110 10.40 -2.04 -9.30
N ASN A 111 10.33 -2.03 -10.64
CA ASN A 111 9.17 -1.46 -11.35
C ASN A 111 7.91 -2.22 -10.97
N ASN A 112 6.81 -1.49 -10.79
CA ASN A 112 5.51 -2.06 -10.46
C ASN A 112 4.45 -1.67 -11.49
N GLU A 113 4.37 -2.45 -12.56
CA GLU A 113 3.38 -2.23 -13.63
C GLU A 113 2.04 -2.92 -13.34
N LYS A 114 1.97 -3.79 -12.32
CA LYS A 114 0.84 -4.71 -12.11
C LYS A 114 0.03 -4.43 -10.86
N PHE A 115 0.67 -4.04 -9.76
CA PHE A 115 0.06 -3.94 -8.45
C PHE A 115 -0.08 -2.48 -8.03
N GLN A 116 -0.85 -1.71 -8.80
CA GLN A 116 -0.95 -0.25 -8.66
C GLN A 116 -2.07 0.19 -7.70
N GLU A 117 -3.04 -0.68 -7.45
CA GLU A 117 -4.18 -0.40 -6.57
C GLU A 117 -4.13 -1.31 -5.34
N LEU A 118 -4.57 -0.81 -4.19
CA LEU A 118 -4.59 -1.58 -2.94
C LEU A 118 -5.34 -2.91 -3.12
N TYR A 119 -6.44 -2.91 -3.87
CA TYR A 119 -7.20 -4.12 -4.20
C TYR A 119 -6.31 -5.18 -4.89
N THR A 120 -5.59 -4.80 -5.95
CA THR A 120 -4.70 -5.71 -6.69
C THR A 120 -3.51 -6.19 -5.86
N ILE A 121 -3.03 -5.37 -4.92
CA ILE A 121 -1.98 -5.75 -3.98
C ILE A 121 -2.50 -6.79 -2.99
N LEU A 122 -3.73 -6.61 -2.48
CA LEU A 122 -4.35 -7.58 -1.57
C LEU A 122 -4.64 -8.91 -2.27
N GLU A 123 -5.03 -8.91 -3.55
CA GLU A 123 -5.12 -10.15 -4.35
C GLU A 123 -3.77 -10.87 -4.45
N PHE A 124 -2.68 -10.13 -4.68
CA PHE A 124 -1.34 -10.72 -4.66
C PHE A 124 -1.01 -11.35 -3.31
N ILE A 125 -1.30 -10.66 -2.20
CA ILE A 125 -1.07 -11.18 -0.84
C ILE A 125 -1.91 -12.43 -0.59
N ARG A 126 -3.19 -12.42 -1.00
CA ARG A 126 -4.11 -13.55 -0.89
C ARG A 126 -3.55 -14.78 -1.59
N LEU A 127 -3.13 -14.65 -2.84
CA LEU A 127 -2.54 -15.73 -3.63
C LEU A 127 -1.21 -16.23 -3.03
N ARG A 128 -0.35 -15.31 -2.56
CA ARG A 128 0.90 -15.66 -1.89
C ARG A 128 0.64 -16.52 -0.65
N ASN A 129 -0.32 -16.12 0.18
CA ASN A 129 -0.65 -16.83 1.42
C ASN A 129 -1.26 -18.21 1.17
N ILE A 130 -1.96 -18.40 0.05
CA ILE A 130 -2.41 -19.72 -0.41
C ILE A 130 -1.19 -20.56 -0.83
N SER A 131 -0.26 -19.99 -1.62
CA SER A 131 0.87 -20.74 -2.16
C SER A 131 1.86 -21.23 -1.10
N ILE A 132 1.97 -20.55 0.04
CA ILE A 132 2.87 -20.94 1.15
C ILE A 132 2.25 -22.05 2.01
N LYS A 133 0.92 -22.23 1.97
CA LYS A 133 0.20 -23.25 2.75
C LYS A 133 0.14 -24.61 2.06
N LEU A 134 0.56 -24.70 0.79
CA LEU A 134 0.66 -25.92 0.00
C LEU A 134 2.08 -26.50 0.10
#